data_AF-A0ABD0PKB2-F1
#
_entry.id   AF-A0ABD0PKB2-F1
#
_cell.length_a   1.000
_cell.length_b   1.000
_cell.length_c   1.000
_cell.angle_alpha   90.00
_cell.angle_beta   90.00
_cell.angle_gamma   90.00
#
_symmetry.space_group_name_H-M   'P 1'
#
loop_
_entity.id
_entity.type
_entity.pdbx_description
1 polymer ?
#
loop_
_entity_poly.entity_id
_entity_poly.type
_entity_poly.pdbx_seq_one_letter_code
_entity_poly.pdbx_strand_id
1 'polypeptide(L)' 'HMFSLPGPEPIQRNTGSQLQVTWEKMSKSKHNGLDPQEVVQQYGIDTMRLYLLYAAPPEQDILWDVKSE' A
#
# COMPACT_ATOMS: atom_id res chain seq x y z
N HIS A 1 10.88 10.16 8.29
CA HIS A 1 11.30 10.71 9.61
C HIS A 1 10.20 10.78 10.67
N MET A 2 8.92 10.55 10.34
CA MET A 2 7.80 10.79 11.28
C MET A 2 7.40 9.57 12.16
N PHE A 3 7.68 8.35 11.71
CA PHE A 3 7.31 7.12 12.41
C PHE A 3 8.50 6.15 12.59
N SER A 4 8.31 5.15 13.46
CA SER A 4 9.25 4.06 13.75
C SER A 4 8.51 2.73 13.79
N LEU A 5 9.17 1.65 13.38
CA LEU A 5 8.65 0.28 13.36
C LEU A 5 9.49 -0.65 14.27
N PRO A 6 9.54 -0.41 15.60
CA PRO A 6 10.29 -1.27 16.52
C PRO A 6 9.59 -2.62 16.82
N GLY A 7 8.36 -2.81 16.32
CA GLY A 7 7.51 -3.98 16.53
C GLY A 7 6.35 -4.01 15.52
N PRO A 8 5.33 -4.85 15.74
CA PRO A 8 4.24 -5.04 14.78
C PRO A 8 3.36 -3.79 14.59
N GLU A 9 3.37 -2.87 15.56
CA GLU A 9 2.55 -1.67 15.54
C GLU A 9 3.41 -0.43 15.25
N PRO A 10 3.04 0.40 14.27
CA PRO A 10 3.75 1.63 13.97
C PRO A 10 3.56 2.66 15.10
N ILE A 11 4.67 3.29 15.52
CA ILE A 11 4.66 4.34 16.54
C ILE A 11 5.13 5.67 15.96
N GLN A 12 4.58 6.76 16.46
CA GLN A 12 5.10 8.09 16.18
C GLN A 12 6.45 8.26 16.88
N ARG A 13 7.49 8.64 16.12
CA ARG A 13 8.88 8.66 16.62
C ARG A 13 9.10 9.60 17.82
N ASN A 14 8.35 10.70 17.89
CA ASN A 14 8.58 11.75 18.89
C ASN A 14 7.77 11.57 20.17
N THR A 15 6.61 10.91 20.10
CA THR A 15 5.67 10.78 21.23
C THR A 15 5.53 9.34 21.71
N GLY A 16 5.94 8.36 20.91
CA GLY A 16 5.72 6.94 21.17
C GLY A 16 4.26 6.49 21.01
N SER A 17 3.35 7.40 20.64
CA SER A 17 1.94 7.07 20.44
C SER A 17 1.75 6.13 19.26
N GLN A 18 0.87 5.15 19.42
CA GLN A 18 0.48 4.23 18.37
C GLN A 18 -0.18 4.99 17.21
N LEU A 19 0.20 4.63 15.99
CA LEU A 19 -0.40 5.17 14.78
C LEU A 19 -1.51 4.23 14.32
N GLN A 20 -2.67 4.80 13.99
CA GLN A 20 -3.73 4.04 13.34
C GLN A 20 -3.44 3.96 11.84
N VAL A 21 -3.31 2.74 11.31
CA VAL A 21 -3.24 2.49 9.88
C VAL A 21 -4.66 2.36 9.35
N THR A 22 -5.00 3.13 8.33
CA THR A 22 -6.31 3.08 7.68
C THR A 22 -6.15 2.86 6.17
N TRP A 23 -7.09 2.11 5.60
CA TRP A 23 -7.19 1.93 4.17
C TRP A 23 -8.01 3.07 3.57
N GLU A 24 -7.48 3.71 2.52
CA GLU A 24 -8.14 4.81 1.85
C GLU A 24 -8.11 4.63 0.34
N LYS A 25 -9.22 4.96 -0.33
CA LYS A 25 -9.31 4.94 -1.80
C LYS A 25 -8.21 5.80 -2.43
N MET A 26 -7.49 5.24 -3.39
CA MET A 26 -6.48 5.96 -4.16
C MET A 26 -7.11 7.09 -5.00
N SER A 27 -6.53 8.30 -4.93
CA SER A 27 -6.88 9.41 -5.80
C SER A 27 -5.71 10.37 -6.01
N LYS A 28 -5.73 11.08 -7.14
CA LYS A 28 -4.74 12.14 -7.42
C LYS A 28 -4.76 13.26 -6.38
N SER A 29 -5.95 13.68 -5.95
CA SER A 29 -6.09 14.75 -4.94
C SER A 29 -5.51 14.37 -3.58
N LYS A 30 -5.50 13.09 -3.23
CA LYS A 30 -4.95 12.56 -1.99
C LYS A 30 -3.45 12.25 -2.06
N HIS A 31 -2.86 12.31 -3.26
CA HIS A 31 -1.45 12.01 -3.49
C HIS A 31 -1.01 10.64 -2.92
N ASN A 32 -1.94 9.68 -2.88
CA ASN A 32 -1.75 8.33 -2.35
C ASN A 32 -1.78 7.26 -3.46
N GLY A 33 -1.68 7.68 -4.72
CA GLY A 33 -1.54 6.77 -5.86
C GLY A 33 -0.10 6.25 -5.98
N LEU A 34 0.03 5.09 -6.59
CA LEU A 34 1.33 4.47 -6.91
C LEU A 34 1.66 4.69 -8.37
N ASP A 35 2.95 4.86 -8.67
CA ASP A 35 3.42 4.88 -10.04
C ASP A 35 3.42 3.44 -10.61
N PRO A 36 2.63 3.15 -11.66
CA PRO A 36 2.61 1.82 -12.27
C PRO A 36 3.98 1.37 -12.76
N GLN A 37 4.85 2.29 -13.19
CA GLN A 37 6.16 1.96 -13.72
C GLN A 37 7.07 1.40 -12.62
N GLU A 38 6.99 1.93 -11.40
CA GLU A 38 7.74 1.42 -10.24
C GLU A 38 7.29 -0.01 -9.89
N VAL A 39 5.98 -0.27 -9.89
CA VAL A 39 5.45 -1.59 -9.55
C VAL A 39 5.81 -2.63 -10.62
N VAL A 40 5.76 -2.26 -11.91
CA VAL A 40 6.21 -3.14 -13.01
C VAL A 40 7.69 -3.44 -12.91
N GLN A 41 8.54 -2.46 -12.54
CA GLN A 41 9.97 -2.69 -12.33
C GLN A 41 10.24 -3.67 -11.18
N GLN A 42 9.42 -3.65 -10.13
CA GLN A 42 9.58 -4.53 -8.97
C GLN A 42 9.10 -5.97 -9.23
N TYR A 43 7.91 -6.13 -9.83
CA TYR A 43 7.23 -7.44 -9.87
C TYR A 43 7.07 -8.02 -11.28
N GLY A 44 7.31 -7.24 -12.33
CA GLY A 44 7.09 -7.63 -13.72
C GLY A 44 5.62 -7.49 -14.18
N ILE A 45 5.44 -7.26 -15.48
CA ILE A 45 4.12 -6.93 -16.06
C ILE A 45 3.12 -8.10 -15.99
N ASP A 46 3.57 -9.34 -16.19
CA ASP A 46 2.68 -10.49 -16.21
C ASP A 46 2.21 -10.85 -14.80
N THR A 47 3.09 -10.75 -13.80
CA THR A 47 2.73 -10.90 -12.38
C THR A 47 1.65 -9.89 -11.98
N MET A 48 1.82 -8.63 -12.37
CA MET A 48 0.83 -7.58 -12.12
C MET A 48 -0.52 -7.88 -12.75
N ARG A 49 -0.53 -8.28 -14.03
CA ARG A 49 -1.77 -8.58 -14.76
C ARG A 49 -2.50 -9.77 -14.16
N LEU A 50 -1.77 -10.84 -13.83
CA LEU A 50 -2.34 -12.02 -13.18
C LEU A 50 -2.86 -11.70 -11.78
N TYR A 51 -2.12 -10.92 -11.00
CA TYR A 51 -2.58 -10.46 -9.70
C TYR A 51 -3.89 -9.68 -9.80
N LEU A 52 -3.98 -8.69 -10.71
CA LEU A 52 -5.19 -7.89 -10.88
C LEU A 52 -6.40 -8.74 -11.31
N LEU A 53 -6.19 -9.75 -12.16
CA LEU A 53 -7.26 -10.67 -12.57
C LEU A 53 -7.71 -11.60 -11.44
N TYR A 54 -6.88 -11.81 -10.42
CA TYR A 54 -7.18 -12.69 -9.28
C TYR A 54 -7.63 -11.94 -8.02
N ALA A 55 -7.10 -10.74 -7.78
CA ALA A 55 -7.17 -10.05 -6.50
C ALA A 55 -8.59 -9.65 -6.08
N ALA A 56 -9.47 -9.35 -7.04
CA ALA A 56 -10.89 -9.14 -6.76
C ALA A 56 -11.71 -9.29 -8.05
N PRO A 57 -12.97 -9.76 -7.96
CA PRO A 57 -13.95 -9.58 -9.03
C PRO A 57 -14.00 -8.10 -9.45
N PRO A 58 -14.28 -7.77 -10.72
CA PRO A 58 -14.26 -6.39 -11.22
C PRO A 58 -15.21 -5.42 -10.50
N GLU A 59 -16.17 -5.96 -9.73
CA GLU A 59 -17.17 -5.24 -8.95
C GLU A 59 -16.70 -4.90 -7.53
N GLN A 60 -15.56 -5.43 -7.08
CA GLN A 60 -15.04 -5.27 -5.72
C GLN A 60 -13.79 -4.40 -5.68
N ASP A 61 -13.66 -3.59 -4.64
CA ASP A 61 -12.48 -2.75 -4.42
C ASP A 61 -11.26 -3.61 -4.06
N ILE A 62 -10.12 -3.33 -4.71
CA ILE A 62 -8.83 -3.95 -4.37
C ILE A 62 -8.18 -3.13 -3.26
N LEU A 63 -7.97 -3.75 -2.10
CA LEU A 63 -7.12 -3.21 -1.04
C LEU A 63 -5.67 -3.40 -1.45
N TRP A 64 -5.02 -2.31 -1.86
CA TRP A 64 -3.68 -2.36 -2.42
C TRP A 64 -2.59 -2.23 -1.35
N ASP A 65 -1.90 -3.32 -1.03
CA ASP A 65 -0.68 -3.29 -0.23
C ASP A 65 0.55 -3.54 -1.10
N VAL A 66 1.52 -2.62 -1.07
CA VAL A 66 2.82 -2.78 -1.75
C VAL A 66 3.92 -3.22 -0.80
N LYS A 67 3.66 -3.25 0.51
CA LYS A 67 4.63 -3.55 1.55
C LYS A 67 4.13 -4.72 2.38
N SER A 68 4.27 -5.91 1.83
CA SER A 68 4.26 -7.13 2.62
C SER A 68 5.71 -7.48 2.99
N GLU A 69 6.20 -6.92 4.10
CA GLU A 69 7.26 -7.50 4.92
C GLU A 69 6.74 -7.70 6.34
#